data_AF-J9FW48-F1
#
_entry.id   AF-J9FW48-F1
#
_cell.length_a   1.000
_cell.length_b   1.000
_cell.length_c   1.000
_cell.angle_alpha   90.00
_cell.angle_beta   90.00
_cell.angle_gamma   90.00
#
_symmetry.space_group_name_H-M   'P 1'
#
loop_
_entity.id
_entity.type
_entity.pdbx_description
1 polymer ?
#
loop_
_entity_poly.entity_id
_entity_poly.type
_entity_poly.pdbx_seq_one_letter_code
_entity_poly.pdbx_strand_id
1 'polypeptide(L)' 'PSKIFHLAKRAFAGQYDDETIKKWLYTFFKRFFQQQFKRSCLPDGPKIGSISLSPRGVWRMPSDAMATVWLNEIESL' A
#
# COMPACT_ATOMS: atom_id res chain seq x y z
N PRO A 1 7.57 6.77 0.74
CA PRO A 1 7.83 5.32 0.91
C PRO A 1 9.07 4.97 1.74
N SER A 2 10.08 5.83 1.72
CA SER A 2 11.32 5.78 2.52
C SER A 2 11.11 5.37 3.98
N LYS A 3 10.19 6.03 4.69
CA LYS A 3 9.89 5.69 6.10
C LYS A 3 9.40 4.25 6.28
N ILE A 4 8.53 3.77 5.38
CA ILE A 4 8.01 2.40 5.43
C ILE A 4 9.12 1.40 5.13
N PHE A 5 9.95 1.68 4.13
CA PHE A 5 11.12 0.85 3.79
C PHE A 5 12.08 0.71 4.98
N HIS A 6 12.43 1.84 5.62
CA HIS A 6 13.28 1.85 6.82
C HIS A 6 12.71 1.02 7.97
N LEU A 7 11.40 1.13 8.22
CA LEU A 7 10.73 0.34 9.26
C LEU A 7 10.68 -1.15 8.89
N ALA A 8 10.43 -1.48 7.62
CA ALA A 8 10.40 -2.85 7.14
C ALA A 8 11.77 -3.53 7.27
N LYS A 9 12.86 -2.84 6.95
CA LYS A 9 14.23 -3.35 7.15
C LYS A 9 14.50 -3.77 8.60
N ARG A 10 13.97 -3.01 9.56
CA ARG A 10 14.10 -3.34 10.98
C ARG A 10 13.18 -4.49 11.38
N ALA A 11 11.94 -4.48 10.93
CA ALA A 11 10.95 -5.49 11.27
C ALA A 11 11.31 -6.88 10.72
N PHE A 12 11.95 -6.93 9.55
CA PHE A 12 12.31 -8.16 8.84
C PHE A 12 13.82 -8.43 8.82
N ALA A 13 14.58 -7.83 9.74
CA ALA A 13 16.03 -7.99 9.80
C ALA A 13 16.42 -9.48 9.91
N GLY A 14 17.32 -9.91 9.02
CA GLY A 14 17.80 -11.31 8.96
C GLY A 14 16.82 -12.30 8.30
N GLN A 15 15.63 -11.87 7.89
CA GLN A 15 14.67 -12.71 7.16
C GLN A 15 14.60 -12.38 5.67
N TYR A 16 14.64 -11.09 5.33
CA TYR A 16 14.62 -10.61 3.95
C TYR A 16 15.73 -9.60 3.72
N ASP A 17 16.29 -9.65 2.52
CA ASP A 17 17.22 -8.66 2.00
C ASP A 17 16.49 -7.39 1.53
N ASP A 18 17.25 -6.31 1.38
CA ASP A 18 16.73 -4.99 1.02
C ASP A 18 16.01 -5.02 -0.34
N GLU A 19 16.50 -5.79 -1.32
CA GLU A 19 15.88 -5.90 -2.63
C GLU A 19 14.51 -6.56 -2.57
N THR A 20 14.36 -7.63 -1.78
CA THR A 20 13.06 -8.28 -1.56
C THR A 20 12.06 -7.34 -0.91
N ILE A 21 12.48 -6.59 0.11
CA ILE A 21 11.62 -5.61 0.78
C ILE A 21 11.21 -4.51 -0.21
N LYS A 22 12.15 -3.98 -1.01
CA LYS A 22 11.89 -2.96 -2.04
C LYS A 22 10.91 -3.47 -3.10
N LYS A 23 11.10 -4.69 -3.59
CA LYS A 23 10.20 -5.35 -4.56
C LYS A 23 8.77 -5.44 -4.06
N TRP A 24 8.56 -5.87 -2.81
CA TRP A 24 7.22 -5.99 -2.23
C TRP A 24 6.61 -4.63 -1.90
N LEU A 25 7.40 -3.67 -1.47
CA LEU A 25 6.95 -2.29 -1.27
C LEU A 25 6.45 -1.67 -2.58
N TYR A 26 7.21 -1.84 -3.67
CA TYR A 26 6.81 -1.42 -5.02
C TYR A 26 5.50 -2.08 -5.43
N THR A 27 5.42 -3.40 -5.29
CA THR A 27 4.23 -4.19 -5.64
C THR A 27 3.00 -3.75 -4.85
N PHE A 28 3.16 -3.46 -3.56
CA PHE A 28 2.10 -2.97 -2.69
C PHE A 28 1.54 -1.65 -3.21
N PHE A 29 2.37 -0.61 -3.38
CA PHE A 29 1.91 0.71 -3.82
C PHE A 29 1.26 0.64 -5.20
N LYS A 30 1.87 -0.10 -6.14
CA LYS A 30 1.30 -0.29 -7.48
C LYS A 30 -0.09 -0.89 -7.43
N ARG A 31 -0.26 -2.04 -6.77
CA ARG A 31 -1.57 -2.74 -6.72
C ARG A 31 -2.58 -2.02 -5.85
N PHE A 32 -2.14 -1.40 -4.76
CA PHE A 32 -3.03 -0.73 -3.83
C PHE A 32 -3.75 0.45 -4.50
N PHE A 33 -3.03 1.24 -5.31
CA PHE A 33 -3.61 2.30 -6.14
C PHE A 33 -4.43 1.74 -7.30
N GLN A 34 -3.84 0.88 -8.14
CA GLN A 34 -4.49 0.37 -9.37
C GLN A 34 -5.77 -0.43 -9.11
N GLN A 35 -5.96 -0.97 -7.90
CA GLN A 35 -7.14 -1.76 -7.54
C GLN A 35 -8.16 -0.97 -6.71
N GLN A 36 -8.00 0.35 -6.60
CA GLN A 36 -8.95 1.17 -5.86
C GLN A 36 -10.37 1.12 -6.43
N PHE A 37 -10.54 1.03 -7.76
CA PHE A 37 -11.87 0.91 -8.38
C PHE A 37 -12.67 -0.31 -7.88
N LYS A 38 -11.99 -1.41 -7.56
CA LYS A 38 -12.64 -2.62 -7.00
C LYS A 38 -13.20 -2.36 -5.61
N ARG A 39 -12.63 -1.39 -4.88
CA ARG A 39 -13.06 -1.01 -3.53
C ARG A 39 -14.26 -0.07 -3.53
N SER A 40 -14.42 0.73 -4.58
CA SER A 40 -15.54 1.65 -4.76
C SER A 40 -16.91 0.94 -4.75
N CYS A 41 -16.95 -0.30 -5.27
CA CYS A 41 -18.16 -1.12 -5.36
C CYS A 41 -18.20 -2.28 -4.36
N LEU A 42 -17.50 -2.18 -3.21
CA LEU A 42 -17.55 -3.24 -2.19
C LEU A 42 -18.98 -3.40 -1.61
N PRO A 43 -19.43 -4.65 -1.37
CA PRO A 43 -20.67 -4.90 -0.65
C PRO A 43 -20.55 -4.44 0.81
N ASP A 44 -21.69 -4.28 1.47
CA ASP A 44 -21.72 -3.96 2.89
C ASP A 44 -21.10 -5.08 3.73
N GLY A 45 -20.39 -4.68 4.78
CA GLY A 45 -19.77 -5.59 5.73
C GLY A 45 -19.41 -4.85 7.02
N PRO A 46 -19.46 -5.53 8.19
CA PRO A 46 -19.12 -4.90 9.45
C PRO A 46 -17.64 -4.53 9.49
N LYS A 47 -17.33 -3.33 10.00
CA LYS A 47 -15.95 -2.95 10.29
C LYS A 47 -15.45 -3.77 11.49
N ILE A 48 -14.31 -4.45 11.33
CA ILE A 48 -13.63 -5.19 12.39
C ILE A 48 -12.24 -4.57 12.60
N GLY A 49 -11.89 -4.23 13.84
CA GLY A 49 -10.61 -3.60 14.18
C GLY A 49 -10.57 -2.08 13.93
N SER A 50 -9.38 -1.50 13.96
CA SER A 50 -9.18 -0.04 13.88
C SER A 50 -9.20 0.51 12.45
N ILE A 51 -8.78 -0.28 11.46
CA ILE A 51 -8.60 0.13 10.05
C ILE A 51 -9.66 -0.54 9.15
N SER A 52 -10.12 0.16 8.11
CA SER A 52 -11.02 -0.38 7.09
C SER A 52 -10.70 0.21 5.72
N LEU A 53 -10.91 -0.58 4.66
CA LEU A 53 -10.75 -0.15 3.27
C LEU A 53 -12.07 0.21 2.57
N SER A 54 -13.18 0.22 3.33
CA SER A 54 -14.47 0.64 2.78
C SER A 54 -14.44 2.12 2.42
N PRO A 55 -14.86 2.51 1.20
CA PRO A 55 -14.97 3.91 0.79
C PRO A 55 -16.05 4.67 1.57
N ARG A 56 -16.99 3.94 2.19
CA ARG A 56 -18.09 4.49 3.01
C ARG A 56 -17.64 4.82 4.43
N GLY A 57 -16.47 4.35 4.85
CA GLY A 57 -15.94 4.53 6.19
C GLY A 57 -14.64 5.33 6.18
N VAL A 58 -13.52 4.61 6.24
CA VAL A 58 -12.21 5.16 6.59
C VAL A 58 -11.36 5.53 5.36
N TRP A 59 -11.37 4.69 4.32
CA TRP A 59 -10.43 4.85 3.20
C TRP A 59 -11.08 5.52 1.99
N ARG A 60 -10.89 6.84 1.86
CA ARG A 60 -11.42 7.63 0.73
C ARG A 60 -10.29 7.97 -0.23
N MET A 61 -10.28 7.29 -1.37
CA MET A 61 -9.28 7.48 -2.41
C MET A 61 -9.96 7.43 -3.79
N PRO A 62 -9.64 8.36 -4.72
CA PRO A 62 -10.15 8.32 -6.08
C PRO A 62 -9.73 7.04 -6.82
N SER A 63 -10.61 6.51 -7.67
CA SER A 63 -10.34 5.24 -8.40
C SER A 63 -9.31 5.39 -9.52
N ASP A 64 -9.09 6.62 -9.95
CA ASP A 64 -8.20 7.09 -11.01
C ASP A 64 -6.88 7.67 -10.49
N ALA A 65 -6.67 7.69 -9.18
CA ALA A 65 -5.42 8.16 -8.59
C ALA A 65 -4.22 7.29 -9.01
N MET A 66 -3.09 7.94 -9.33
CA MET A 66 -1.87 7.28 -9.80
C MET A 66 -0.81 7.16 -8.70
N ALA A 67 -0.11 6.03 -8.66
CA ALA A 67 0.98 5.76 -7.69
C ALA A 67 2.33 6.37 -8.09
N THR A 68 2.42 7.10 -9.21
CA THR A 68 3.68 7.48 -9.87
C THR A 68 4.70 8.10 -8.92
N VAL A 69 4.29 9.07 -8.10
CA VAL A 69 5.18 9.74 -7.14
C VAL A 69 5.77 8.76 -6.12
N TRP A 70 4.96 7.82 -5.63
CA TRP A 70 5.42 6.79 -4.69
C TRP A 70 6.34 5.77 -5.35
N LEU A 71 6.04 5.34 -6.58
CA LEU A 71 6.86 4.37 -7.30
C LEU A 71 8.23 4.95 -7.64
N ASN A 72 8.29 6.21 -8.10
CA ASN A 72 9.55 6.91 -8.39
C ASN A 72 10.42 7.05 -7.13
N GLU A 73 9.80 7.38 -5.97
CA GLU A 73 10.53 7.42 -4.70
C GLU A 73 11.06 6.03 -4.34
N ILE A 74 10.29 4.96 -4.55
CA ILE A 74 10.77 3.59 -4.26
C ILE A 74 11.93 3.21 -5.16
N GLU A 75 11.88 3.57 -6.45
CA GLU A 75 12.95 3.30 -7.41
C GLU A 75 14.26 3.98 -6.99
N SER A 76 14.20 5.17 -6.37
CA SER A 76 15.38 5.91 -5.88
C SER A 76 15.90 5.53 -4.49
N LEU A 77 15.23 4.62 -3.76
CA LEU A 77 15.69 4.06 -2.47
C LEU A 77 16.80 3.03 -2.64
#